data_AF-A0AAW4JCA0-F1
#
_entry.id   AF-A0AAW4JCA0-F1
#
_cell.length_a   1.000
_cell.length_b   1.000
_cell.length_c   1.000
_cell.angle_alpha   90.00
_cell.angle_beta   90.00
_cell.angle_gamma   90.00
#
_symmetry.space_group_name_H-M   'P 1'
#
loop_
_entity.id
_entity.type
_entity.pdbx_description
1 polymer ?
#
loop_
_entity_poly.entity_id
_entity_poly.type
_entity_poly.pdbx_seq_one_letter_code
_entity_poly.pdbx_strand_id
1 'polypeptide(L)'
;MTKKIAVSVPDDVAERLAQEPNVSAFVTESVRQRMAGERTRHTLRQVGFRLSDGGLADAGHALDEAQAKITPELRARAAALLSESSRGRLTRD
;
A
#
# COMPACT_ATOMS: atom_id res chain seq x y z
N MET A 1 -21.20 1.63 -7.96
CA MET A 1 -21.22 2.78 -8.88
C MET A 1 -19.81 2.99 -9.40
N THR A 2 -19.60 3.00 -10.72
CA THR A 2 -18.32 3.33 -11.36
C THR A 2 -18.49 4.59 -12.22
N LYS A 3 -17.44 5.40 -12.32
CA LYS A 3 -17.37 6.57 -13.21
C LYS A 3 -16.12 6.45 -14.07
N LYS A 4 -16.25 6.71 -15.37
CA LYS A 4 -15.11 6.72 -16.30
C LYS A 4 -14.45 8.10 -16.28
N ILE A 5 -13.13 8.12 -16.14
CA ILE A 5 -12.30 9.33 -16.21
C ILE A 5 -11.26 9.09 -17.30
N ALA A 6 -11.08 10.05 -18.20
CA ALA A 6 -10.01 10.04 -19.19
C ALA A 6 -8.90 10.99 -18.72
N VAL A 7 -7.65 10.53 -18.75
CA VAL A 7 -6.47 11.29 -18.35
C VAL A 7 -5.36 11.08 -19.38
N SER A 8 -4.53 12.09 -19.57
CA SER A 8 -3.27 11.96 -20.31
C SER A 8 -2.14 11.74 -19.32
N VAL A 9 -1.22 10.83 -19.65
CA VAL A 9 -0.05 10.49 -18.82
C VAL A 9 1.21 10.51 -19.70
N PRO A 10 2.40 10.67 -19.09
CA PRO A 10 3.68 10.50 -19.80
C PRO A 10 3.80 9.11 -20.46
N ASP A 11 4.62 9.02 -21.52
CA ASP A 11 4.75 7.81 -22.34
C ASP A 11 5.26 6.60 -21.54
N ASP A 12 6.25 6.80 -20.66
CA ASP A 12 6.79 5.75 -19.77
C ASP A 12 5.71 5.18 -18.83
N VAL A 13 4.83 6.05 -18.32
CA VAL A 13 3.69 5.64 -17.49
C VAL A 13 2.66 4.88 -18.33
N ALA A 14 2.38 5.34 -19.55
CA ALA A 14 1.46 4.66 -20.46
C ALA A 14 1.97 3.24 -20.81
N GLU A 15 3.26 3.10 -21.13
CA GLU A 15 3.91 1.82 -21.39
C GLU A 15 3.83 0.87 -20.20
N ARG A 16 4.10 1.37 -18.99
CA ARG A 16 3.99 0.56 -17.76
C ARG A 16 2.55 0.11 -17.50
N LEU A 17 1.57 1.00 -17.69
CA LEU A 17 0.16 0.65 -17.53
C LEU A 17 -0.29 -0.36 -18.59
N ALA A 18 0.21 -0.28 -19.82
CA ALA A 18 -0.12 -1.23 -20.89
C ALA A 18 0.32 -2.68 -20.58
N GLN A 19 1.28 -2.86 -19.66
CA GLN A 19 1.71 -4.18 -19.18
C GLN A 19 0.76 -4.78 -18.13
N GLU A 20 -0.15 -3.98 -17.55
CA GLU A 20 -1.08 -4.47 -16.54
C GLU A 20 -2.24 -5.26 -17.16
N PRO A 21 -2.56 -6.46 -16.66
CA PRO A 21 -3.70 -7.24 -17.15
C PRO A 21 -5.04 -6.53 -16.92
N ASN A 22 -5.10 -5.63 -15.94
CA ASN A 22 -6.24 -4.76 -15.71
C ASN A 22 -5.81 -3.38 -15.19
N VAL A 23 -5.64 -2.44 -16.12
CA VAL A 23 -5.25 -1.05 -15.84
C VAL A 23 -6.16 -0.37 -14.83
N SER A 24 -7.48 -0.53 -14.97
CA SER A 24 -8.45 0.17 -14.12
C SER A 24 -8.36 -0.30 -12.67
N ALA A 25 -8.19 -1.61 -12.45
CA ALA A 25 -8.01 -2.17 -11.12
C ALA A 25 -6.68 -1.71 -10.50
N PHE A 26 -5.59 -1.78 -11.26
CA PHE A 26 -4.27 -1.31 -10.82
C PHE A 26 -4.30 0.16 -10.38
N VAL A 27 -4.77 1.06 -11.26
CA VAL A 27 -4.85 2.50 -10.95
C VAL A 27 -5.78 2.77 -9.77
N THR A 28 -6.93 2.08 -9.69
CA THR A 28 -7.87 2.24 -8.57
C THR A 28 -7.19 1.88 -7.25
N GLU A 29 -6.44 0.78 -7.21
CA GLU A 29 -5.77 0.34 -5.99
C GLU A 29 -4.61 1.27 -5.61
N SER A 30 -3.79 1.70 -6.57
CA SER A 30 -2.73 2.68 -6.33
C SER A 30 -3.28 4.00 -5.77
N VAL A 31 -4.40 4.51 -6.33
CA VAL A 31 -5.06 5.72 -5.84
C VAL A 31 -5.60 5.50 -4.42
N ARG A 32 -6.21 4.34 -4.13
CA ARG A 32 -6.72 4.03 -2.77
C ARG A 32 -5.60 3.98 -1.74
N GLN A 33 -4.47 3.35 -2.07
CA GLN A 33 -3.30 3.31 -1.20
C GLN A 33 -2.78 4.72 -0.91
N ARG A 34 -2.71 5.56 -1.94
CA ARG A 34 -2.34 6.98 -1.78
C ARG A 34 -3.31 7.73 -0.86
N MET A 35 -4.62 7.60 -1.10
CA MET A 35 -5.66 8.23 -0.28
C MET A 35 -5.59 7.76 1.18
N ALA A 36 -5.31 6.48 1.43
CA ALA A 36 -5.14 5.96 2.78
C ALA A 36 -3.95 6.63 3.49
N GLY A 37 -2.81 6.74 2.82
CA GLY A 37 -1.64 7.44 3.36
C GLY A 37 -1.89 8.93 3.59
N GLU A 38 -2.66 9.60 2.73
CA GLU A 38 -3.07 11.00 2.92
C GLU A 38 -4.00 11.16 4.14
N ARG A 39 -4.99 10.28 4.29
CA ARG A 39 -5.88 10.27 5.48
C ARG A 39 -5.08 10.07 6.77
N THR A 40 -4.18 9.09 6.81
CA THR A 40 -3.33 8.84 7.98
C THR A 40 -2.52 10.08 8.35
N ARG A 41 -1.86 10.72 7.36
CA ARG A 41 -1.10 11.95 7.59
C ARG A 41 -1.99 13.10 8.07
N HIS A 42 -3.20 13.21 7.55
CA HIS A 42 -4.17 14.20 8.00
C HIS A 42 -4.56 13.97 9.47
N THR A 43 -4.95 12.74 9.83
CA THR A 43 -5.29 12.38 11.22
C THR A 43 -4.14 12.63 12.18
N LEU A 44 -2.92 12.27 11.82
CA LEU A 44 -1.73 12.52 12.65
C LEU A 44 -1.53 14.02 12.91
N ARG A 45 -1.70 14.86 11.89
CA ARG A 45 -1.64 16.32 12.06
C ARG A 45 -2.76 16.84 12.94
N GLN A 46 -3.98 16.33 12.80
CA GLN A 46 -5.12 16.73 13.63
C GLN A 46 -4.90 16.44 15.12
N VAL A 47 -4.21 15.35 15.46
CA VAL A 47 -3.87 15.02 16.85
C VAL A 47 -2.57 15.68 17.33
N GLY A 48 -2.00 16.60 16.55
CA GLY A 48 -0.90 17.47 16.96
C GLY A 48 0.50 17.02 16.52
N PHE A 49 0.64 15.94 15.75
CA PHE A 49 1.95 15.56 15.22
C PHE A 49 2.43 16.54 14.15
N ARG A 50 3.69 16.98 14.28
CA ARG A 50 4.39 17.75 13.24
C ARG A 50 5.05 16.77 12.27
N LEU A 51 4.46 16.60 11.11
CA LEU A 51 5.04 15.81 10.02
C LEU A 51 5.89 16.72 9.13
N SER A 52 7.21 16.57 9.18
CA SER A 52 8.12 17.24 8.25
C SER A 52 8.34 16.40 7.00
N ASP A 53 8.65 17.03 5.87
CA ASP A 53 8.93 16.33 4.62
C ASP A 53 10.17 15.44 4.74
N GLY A 54 11.21 15.91 5.43
CA GLY A 54 12.40 15.12 5.73
C GLY A 54 12.09 13.88 6.58
N GLY A 55 11.29 14.02 7.64
CA GLY A 55 10.91 12.87 8.47
C GLY A 55 10.03 11.86 7.74
N LEU A 56 9.22 12.31 6.79
CA LEU A 56 8.46 11.41 5.91
C LEU A 56 9.36 10.67 4.93
N ALA A 57 10.39 11.34 4.38
CA ALA A 57 11.38 10.70 3.51
C ALA A 57 12.18 9.63 4.25
N ASP A 58 12.68 9.95 5.45
CA ASP A 58 13.43 9.00 6.29
C ASP A 58 12.58 7.78 6.66
N ALA A 59 11.31 7.99 7.03
CA ALA A 59 10.38 6.91 7.31
C ALA A 59 10.10 6.04 6.06
N GLY A 60 10.04 6.66 4.87
CA GLY A 60 9.92 5.97 3.60
C GLY A 60 11.13 5.07 3.32
N HIS A 61 12.35 5.61 3.45
CA HIS A 61 13.58 4.85 3.28
C HIS A 61 13.68 3.67 4.25
N ALA A 62 13.36 3.89 5.54
CA ALA A 62 13.36 2.82 6.53
C ALA A 62 12.35 1.71 6.19
N LEU A 63 11.19 2.07 5.63
CA LEU A 63 10.19 1.11 5.18
C LEU A 63 10.67 0.33 3.97
N ASP A 64 11.26 1.00 2.97
CA ASP A 64 11.80 0.36 1.76
C ASP A 64 12.91 -0.63 2.12
N GLU A 65 13.83 -0.24 3.01
CA GLU A 65 14.88 -1.13 3.51
C GLU A 65 14.32 -2.34 4.25
N ALA A 66 13.27 -2.14 5.06
CA ALA A 66 12.59 -3.24 5.74
C ALA A 66 11.92 -4.18 4.74
N GLN A 67 11.28 -3.64 3.70
CA GLN A 67 10.63 -4.42 2.66
C GLN A 67 11.63 -5.21 1.80
N ALA A 68 12.78 -4.62 1.47
CA ALA A 68 13.85 -5.30 0.74
C ALA A 68 14.39 -6.52 1.49
N LYS A 69 14.31 -6.52 2.83
CA LYS A 69 14.71 -7.65 3.68
C LYS A 69 13.63 -8.75 3.77
N ILE A 70 12.43 -8.53 3.23
CA ILE A 70 11.36 -9.53 3.25
C ILE A 70 11.63 -10.58 2.17
N THR A 71 12.15 -11.72 2.60
CA THR A 71 12.36 -12.87 1.72
C THR A 71 11.04 -13.61 1.43
N PRO A 72 10.96 -14.38 0.32
CA PRO A 72 9.81 -15.23 0.04
C PRO A 72 9.48 -16.21 1.18
N GLU A 73 10.50 -16.77 1.83
CA GLU A 73 10.37 -17.71 2.95
C GLU A 73 9.77 -17.03 4.18
N LEU A 74 10.21 -15.81 4.47
CA LEU A 74 9.64 -15.01 5.56
C LEU A 74 8.16 -14.68 5.29
N ARG A 75 7.82 -14.35 4.03
CA ARG A 75 6.43 -14.09 3.61
C ARG A 75 5.57 -15.35 3.75
N ALA A 76 6.07 -16.51 3.32
CA ALA A 76 5.36 -17.79 3.45
C ALA A 76 5.13 -18.16 4.92
N ARG A 77 6.14 -17.95 5.78
CA ARG A 77 6.02 -18.18 7.22
C ARG A 77 4.99 -17.25 7.87
N ALA A 78 4.98 -15.97 7.49
CA ALA A 78 3.97 -15.03 7.97
C ALA A 78 2.54 -15.43 7.55
N ALA A 79 2.36 -15.88 6.31
CA ALA A 79 1.07 -16.37 5.82
C ALA A 79 0.58 -17.61 6.60
N ALA A 80 1.49 -18.54 6.92
CA ALA A 80 1.18 -19.72 7.74
C ALA A 80 0.70 -19.32 9.15
N LEU A 81 1.42 -18.41 9.82
CA LEU A 81 1.05 -17.92 11.14
C LEU A 81 -0.29 -17.19 11.15
N LEU A 82 -0.58 -16.40 10.12
CA LEU A 82 -1.89 -15.73 9.98
C LEU A 82 -3.02 -16.74 9.76
N SER A 83 -2.78 -17.81 8.98
CA SER A 83 -3.73 -18.92 8.78
C SER A 83 -4.00 -19.72 10.06
N GLU A 84 -2.97 -19.93 10.89
CA GLU A 84 -3.10 -20.59 12.18
C GLU A 84 -3.87 -19.73 13.19
N SER A 85 -3.55 -18.44 13.28
CA SER A 85 -4.23 -17.48 14.18
C SER A 85 -5.71 -17.30 13.84
N SER A 86 -6.04 -17.32 12.54
CA SER A 86 -7.43 -17.23 12.07
C SER A 86 -8.23 -18.51 12.36
N ARG A 87 -7.60 -19.69 12.25
CA ARG A 87 -8.22 -20.96 12.68
C ARG A 87 -8.42 -21.06 14.20
N GLY A 88 -7.44 -20.62 14.99
CA GLY A 88 -7.53 -20.62 16.46
C GLY A 88 -8.59 -19.66 17.03
N ARG A 89 -8.97 -18.62 16.27
CA ARG A 89 -10.10 -17.74 16.61
C ARG A 89 -11.47 -18.35 16.34
N LEU A 90 -11.58 -19.35 15.46
CA LEU A 90 -12.85 -20.02 15.13
C LEU A 90 -13.17 -21.21 16.06
N THR A 91 -12.21 -21.70 16.84
CA THR A 91 -12.39 -22.82 17.78
C THR A 91 -12.65 -22.38 19.23
N ARG A 92 -12.85 -21.07 19.44
CA ARG A 92 -12.98 -20.43 20.75
C ARG A 92 -14.30 -19.65 20.88
N ASP A 93 -15.35 -20.18 20.24
CA ASP A 93 -16.77 -19.84 20.44
C ASP A 93 -17.53 -21.15 20.71
#